data_AF-A0A934CDZ6-F1
#
_entry.id   AF-A0A934CDZ6-F1
#
_cell.length_a   1.000
_cell.length_b   1.000
_cell.length_c   1.000
_cell.angle_alpha   90.00
_cell.angle_beta   90.00
_cell.angle_gamma   90.00
#
_symmetry.space_group_name_H-M   'P 1'
#
loop_
_entity.id
_entity.type
_entity.pdbx_description
1 polymer ?
#
loop_
_entity_poly.entity_id
_entity_poly.type
_entity_poly.pdbx_seq_one_letter_code
_entity_poly.pdbx_strand_id
1 'polypeptide(L)' 'MTRVVVPLTLDEFSALEELSILEFRDRREQVRYILRAELVRRGLLDTHLANTIVEGEPADELQPA' A
#
# COMPACT_ATOMS: atom_id res chain seq x y z
N MET A 1 -1.67 8.89 -9.26
CA MET A 1 -1.86 7.59 -8.56
C MET A 1 -0.75 6.64 -8.99
N THR A 2 0.10 6.20 -8.07
CA THR A 2 1.16 5.21 -8.35
C THR A 2 0.56 3.82 -8.41
N ARG A 3 0.81 3.08 -9.51
CA ARG A 3 0.34 1.69 -9.66
C ARG A 3 1.42 0.73 -9.20
N VAL A 4 1.09 -0.12 -8.22
CA VAL A 4 1.94 -1.22 -7.77
C VAL A 4 1.25 -2.54 -8.12
N VAL A 5 2.00 -3.50 -8.67
CA VAL A 5 1.51 -4.84 -8.97
C VAL A 5 2.15 -5.80 -7.96
N VAL A 6 1.32 -6.59 -7.27
CA VAL A 6 1.76 -7.60 -6.31
C VAL A 6 1.35 -8.97 -6.87
N PRO A 7 2.31 -9.81 -7.30
CA PRO A 7 2.00 -11.18 -7.66
C PRO A 7 1.65 -11.96 -6.39
N LEU A 8 0.56 -12.73 -6.44
CA LEU A 8 0.12 -13.59 -5.35
C LEU A 8 0.07 -15.03 -5.85
N THR A 9 0.42 -15.98 -4.98
CA THR A 9 0.09 -17.39 -5.20
C THR A 9 -1.42 -17.61 -5.05
N LEU A 10 -1.90 -18.78 -5.48
CA LEU A 10 -3.34 -19.09 -5.43
C LEU A 10 -3.88 -19.16 -3.99
N ASP A 11 -3.09 -19.71 -3.07
CA ASP A 11 -3.41 -19.79 -1.65
C ASP A 11 -3.42 -18.39 -0.99
N GLU A 12 -2.44 -17.54 -1.29
CA GLU A 12 -2.41 -16.14 -0.83
C GLU A 12 -3.65 -15.37 -1.31
N PHE A 13 -4.02 -15.52 -2.59
CA PHE A 13 -5.20 -14.89 -3.14
C PHE A 13 -6.50 -15.37 -2.47
N SER A 14 -6.61 -16.69 -2.24
CA SER A 14 -7.79 -17.27 -1.60
C SER A 14 -7.94 -16.79 -0.15
N ALA A 15 -6.85 -16.76 0.61
CA ALA A 15 -6.85 -16.24 1.97
C ALA A 15 -7.19 -14.73 2.02
N LEU A 16 -6.68 -13.95 1.07
CA LEU A 16 -7.04 -12.54 0.93
C LEU A 16 -8.53 -12.36 0.65
N GLU A 17 -9.12 -13.17 -0.24
CA GLU A 17 -10.54 -13.12 -0.57
C GLU A 17 -11.41 -13.45 0.64
N GLU A 18 -11.09 -14.51 1.37
CA GLU A 18 -11.80 -14.88 2.61
C GLU A 18 -11.74 -13.76 3.66
N LEU A 19 -10.54 -13.21 3.91
CA LEU A 19 -10.37 -12.13 4.87
C LEU A 19 -11.12 -10.85 4.46
N SER A 20 -11.15 -10.55 3.16
CA SER A 20 -11.88 -9.39 2.62
C SER A 20 -13.38 -9.50 2.88
N ILE A 21 -13.95 -10.71 2.75
CA ILE A 21 -15.35 -10.99 3.05
C ILE A 21 -15.61 -10.84 4.56
N LEU A 22 -14.76 -11.43 5.39
CA LEU A 22 -14.90 -11.38 6.86
C LEU A 22 -14.84 -9.96 7.43
N GLU A 23 -13.98 -9.12 6.86
CA GLU A 23 -13.79 -7.73 7.32
C GLU A 23 -14.63 -6.71 6.54
N PHE A 24 -15.50 -7.16 5.63
CA PHE A 24 -16.36 -6.32 4.78
C PHE A 24 -15.57 -5.23 4.01
N ARG A 25 -14.41 -5.59 3.44
CA ARG A 25 -13.59 -4.69 2.62
C ARG A 25 -13.39 -5.23 1.20
N ASP A 26 -13.15 -4.34 0.24
CA ASP A 26 -12.67 -4.77 -1.07
C ASP A 26 -11.25 -5.34 -0.96
N ARG A 27 -10.90 -6.31 -1.82
CA ARG A 27 -9.57 -6.94 -1.84
C ARG A 27 -8.42 -5.93 -1.93
N ARG A 28 -8.58 -4.87 -2.75
CA ARG A 28 -7.54 -3.84 -2.90
C ARG A 28 -7.38 -3.02 -1.63
N GLU A 29 -8.49 -2.70 -0.98
CA GLU A 29 -8.49 -2.00 0.31
C GLU A 29 -7.88 -2.89 1.39
N GLN A 30 -8.17 -4.19 1.37
CA GLN A 30 -7.61 -5.15 2.32
C GLN A 30 -6.10 -5.29 2.16
N VAL A 31 -5.57 -5.40 0.95
CA VAL A 31 -4.12 -5.39 0.69
C VAL A 31 -3.49 -4.09 1.19
N ARG A 32 -4.12 -2.95 0.90
CA ARG A 32 -3.64 -1.64 1.37
C ARG A 32 -3.66 -1.55 2.89
N TYR A 33 -4.69 -2.07 3.54
CA TYR A 33 -4.81 -2.10 4.99
C TYR A 33 -3.71 -2.96 5.62
N ILE A 34 -3.53 -4.19 5.15
CA ILE A 34 -2.48 -5.11 5.64
C ILE A 34 -1.11 -4.47 5.49
N LEU A 35 -0.81 -3.91 4.31
CA LEU A 35 0.46 -3.23 4.06
C LEU A 35 0.65 -2.06 5.02
N ARG A 36 -0.36 -1.20 5.20
CA ARG A 36 -0.27 -0.06 6.11
C ARG A 36 -0.08 -0.50 7.56
N ALA A 37 -0.84 -1.50 8.01
CA ALA A 37 -0.74 -2.04 9.36
C ALA A 37 0.67 -2.56 9.65
N GLU A 38 1.27 -3.29 8.71
CA GLU A 38 2.63 -3.81 8.85
C GLU A 38 3.69 -2.68 8.86
N LEU A 39 3.54 -1.67 8.01
CA LEU A 39 4.45 -0.52 7.99
C LEU A 39 4.37 0.30 9.28
N VAL A 40 3.16 0.52 9.81
CA VAL A 40 2.96 1.15 11.13
C VAL A 40 3.59 0.32 12.23
N ARG A 41 3.37 -1.00 12.25
CA ARG A 41 3.95 -1.92 13.24
C ARG A 41 5.47 -1.87 13.27
N ARG A 42 6.11 -1.61 12.12
CA ARG A 42 7.57 -1.45 11.98
C ARG A 42 8.08 -0.02 12.25
N GLY A 43 7.19 0.94 12.54
CA GLY A 43 7.55 2.35 12.72
C GLY A 43 7.96 3.05 11.43
N LEU A 44 7.63 2.50 10.26
CA LEU A 44 7.94 3.08 8.95
C LEU A 44 6.87 4.06 8.47
N LEU A 45 5.70 4.05 9.11
CA LEU A 45 4.59 4.91 8.77
C LEU A 45 3.95 5.41 10.07
N ASP A 46 3.76 6.72 10.17
CA ASP A 46 3.14 7.32 11.34
C ASP A 46 1.61 7.17 11.30
N THR A 47 0.99 6.88 12.44
CA THR A 47 -0.46 6.68 12.54
C THR A 47 -1.25 7.96 12.29
N HIS A 48 -0.62 9.12 12.51
CA HIS A 48 -1.23 10.44 12.38
C HIS A 48 -1.16 11.05 10.98
N LEU A 49 -0.35 10.50 10.07
CA LEU A 49 -0.21 10.98 8.69
C LEU A 49 -1.04 10.10 7.75
N ALA A 50 -2.34 10.35 7.72
CA ALA A 50 -3.22 9.83 6.66
C ALA A 50 -3.43 10.94 5.63
N ASN A 51 -2.91 10.72 4.40
CA ASN A 51 -3.25 11.42 3.15
C ASN A 51 -2.35 12.56 2.66
N THR A 52 -1.02 12.46 2.79
CA THR A 52 -0.15 13.17 1.82
C THR A 52 -0.06 12.33 0.56
N ILE A 53 -0.74 12.76 -0.51
CA ILE A 53 -0.52 12.22 -1.86
C ILE A 53 0.89 12.64 -2.25
N VAL A 54 1.80 11.68 -2.44
CA VAL A 54 3.07 11.95 -3.11
C VAL A 54 2.75 12.13 -4.58
N GLU A 55 2.49 13.37 -5.00
CA GLU A 55 2.67 13.75 -6.40
C GLU A 55 4.17 13.60 -6.66
N GLY A 56 4.53 12.69 -7.56
CA GLY A 56 5.94 12.47 -7.86
C GLY A 56 6.56 13.78 -8.34
N GLU A 57 7.55 14.29 -7.61
CA GLU A 57 8.42 15.31 -8.15
C GLU A 57 9.09 14.71 -9.40
N PRO A 58 9.04 15.38 -10.57
CA PRO A 58 9.86 14.98 -11.68
C PRO A 58 11.31 15.10 -11.23
N ALA A 59 12.06 14.01 -11.33
CA ALA A 59 13.50 14.01 -11.19
C ALA A 59 14.08 14.80 -12.36
N ASP A 60 14.07 16.13 -12.27
CA ASP A 60 14.63 17.00 -13.30
C ASP A 60 15.75 17.87 -12.75
N GLU A 61 16.89 17.66 -13.39
CA GLU A 61 18.03 18.56 -13.53
C GLU A 61 18.85 18.86 -12.26
N LEU A 62 19.83 17.96 -12.03
CA LEU A 62 21.15 18.35 -11.57
C LEU A 62 21.63 19.54 -12.41
N GLN A 63 21.48 20.76 -11.91
CA GLN A 63 22.13 21.93 -12.49
C GLN A 63 23.65 21.73 -12.39
N PRO A 64 24.41 21.79 -13.49
CA PRO A 64 25.85 21.85 -13.39
C PRO A 64 26.29 23.21 -12.83
N ALA A 65 27.41 23.14 -12.10
CA ALA A 65 28.07 24.17 -11.31
C ALA A 65 28.33 25.51 -12.01
#